data_AF-A0A948B1Q3-F1
#
_entry.id   AF-A0A948B1Q3-F1
#
_cell.length_a   1.000
_cell.length_b   1.000
_cell.length_c   1.000
_cell.angle_alpha   90.00
_cell.angle_beta   90.00
_cell.angle_gamma   90.00
#
_symmetry.space_group_name_H-M   'P 1'
#
loop_
_entity.id
_entity.type
_entity.pdbx_description
1 polymer ?
#
loop_
_entity_poly.entity_id
_entity_poly.type
_entity_poly.pdbx_seq_one_letter_code
_entity_poly.pdbx_strand_id
1 'polypeptide(L)'
;MASQALLDQFLQAINASKSFQALPPEDQIKFKEIYATASDKQLTLALEEIRKNDAEMIRLEKEAADLAEEQVKITQALKNTMKQIEKEEITENNAIDKEESEKAAEAALHELD
;
A
#
# COMPACT_ATOMS: atom_id res chain seq x y z
N MET A 1 -4.73 -36.00 -26.35
CA MET A 1 -3.90 -34.79 -26.45
C MET A 1 -4.83 -33.60 -26.49
N ALA A 2 -4.45 -32.45 -25.92
CA ALA A 2 -5.26 -31.25 -25.98
C ALA A 2 -5.45 -30.73 -27.40
N SER A 3 -6.55 -30.01 -27.63
CA SER A 3 -6.76 -29.19 -28.81
C SER A 3 -5.74 -28.05 -28.86
N GLN A 4 -5.24 -27.75 -30.05
CA GLN A 4 -4.25 -26.68 -30.25
C GLN A 4 -4.78 -25.33 -29.77
N ALA A 5 -6.07 -25.03 -29.99
CA ALA A 5 -6.69 -23.79 -29.54
C ALA A 5 -6.70 -23.62 -28.02
N LEU A 6 -6.82 -24.71 -27.26
CA LEU A 6 -6.79 -24.67 -25.80
C LEU A 6 -5.35 -24.51 -25.28
N LEU A 7 -4.39 -25.16 -25.93
CA LEU A 7 -2.98 -24.97 -25.65
C LEU A 7 -2.55 -23.52 -25.90
N ASP A 8 -2.96 -22.93 -27.03
CA ASP A 8 -2.65 -21.54 -27.36
C ASP A 8 -3.23 -20.56 -26.32
N GLN A 9 -4.49 -20.77 -25.90
CA GLN A 9 -5.12 -19.99 -24.83
C GLN A 9 -4.37 -20.11 -23.51
N PHE A 10 -3.97 -21.33 -23.13
CA PHE A 10 -3.19 -21.56 -21.93
C PHE A 10 -1.83 -20.86 -21.99
N LEU A 11 -1.09 -21.02 -23.09
CA LEU A 11 0.20 -20.38 -23.31
C LEU A 11 0.08 -18.85 -23.25
N GLN A 12 -0.96 -18.27 -23.84
CA GLN A 12 -1.24 -16.84 -23.76
C GLN A 12 -1.46 -16.39 -22.31
N ALA A 13 -2.27 -17.13 -21.54
CA ALA A 13 -2.58 -16.80 -20.15
C ALA A 13 -1.33 -16.86 -19.25
N ILE A 14 -0.54 -17.93 -19.35
CA ILE A 14 0.69 -18.03 -18.53
C ILE A 14 1.74 -17.01 -18.94
N ASN A 15 1.87 -16.65 -20.22
CA ASN A 15 2.83 -15.63 -20.66
C ASN A 15 2.45 -14.23 -20.14
N ALA A 16 1.17 -13.98 -19.86
CA ALA A 16 0.72 -12.76 -19.21
C ALA A 16 0.92 -12.76 -17.68
N SER A 17 1.14 -13.94 -17.08
CA SER A 17 1.32 -14.09 -15.64
C SER A 17 2.69 -13.57 -15.18
N LYS A 18 2.68 -12.59 -14.26
CA LYS A 18 3.90 -12.06 -13.61
C LYS A 18 4.70 -13.17 -12.91
N SER A 19 4.01 -14.12 -12.27
CA SER A 19 4.64 -15.24 -11.55
C SER A 19 5.38 -16.18 -12.50
N PHE A 20 4.82 -16.42 -13.69
CA PHE A 20 5.49 -17.22 -14.72
C PHE A 20 6.70 -16.48 -15.30
N GLN A 21 6.58 -15.17 -15.55
CA GLN A 21 7.69 -14.33 -16.02
C GLN A 21 8.84 -14.24 -15.02
N ALA A 22 8.57 -14.41 -13.73
CA ALA A 22 9.59 -14.42 -12.67
C ALA A 22 10.39 -15.74 -12.58
N LEU A 23 9.95 -16.81 -13.25
CA LEU A 23 10.69 -18.07 -13.29
C LEU A 23 11.96 -17.93 -14.15
N PRO A 24 13.04 -18.67 -13.85
CA PRO A 24 14.18 -18.79 -14.74
C PRO A 24 13.76 -19.23 -16.15
N PRO A 25 14.41 -18.74 -17.24
CA PRO A 25 14.02 -19.10 -18.61
C PRO A 25 13.98 -20.60 -18.88
N GLU A 26 14.91 -21.36 -18.31
CA GLU A 26 14.93 -22.83 -18.38
C GLU A 26 13.68 -23.48 -17.79
N ASP A 27 13.16 -22.94 -16.69
CA ASP A 27 11.98 -23.47 -16.02
C ASP A 27 10.69 -23.03 -16.72
N GLN A 28 10.68 -21.83 -17.33
CA GLN A 28 9.61 -21.41 -18.23
C GLN A 28 9.49 -22.35 -19.45
N ILE A 29 10.61 -22.75 -20.04
CA ILE A 29 10.66 -23.70 -21.16
C ILE A 29 10.12 -25.06 -20.72
N LYS A 30 10.68 -25.65 -19.65
CA LYS A 30 10.21 -26.94 -19.11
C LYS A 30 8.72 -26.93 -18.80
N PHE A 31 8.22 -25.86 -18.20
CA PHE A 31 6.81 -25.71 -17.88
C PHE A 31 5.94 -25.76 -19.15
N LYS A 32 6.33 -25.02 -20.21
CA LYS A 32 5.61 -25.04 -21.50
C LYS A 32 5.65 -26.43 -22.15
N GLU A 33 6.78 -27.12 -22.07
CA GLU A 33 6.93 -28.49 -22.59
C GLU A 33 6.01 -29.50 -21.88
N ILE A 34 5.88 -29.41 -20.55
CA ILE A 34 4.96 -30.26 -19.77
C ILE A 34 3.52 -30.07 -20.27
N TYR A 35 3.07 -28.82 -20.40
CA TYR A 35 1.68 -28.52 -20.77
C TYR A 35 1.39 -28.68 -22.26
N ALA A 36 2.40 -28.70 -23.13
CA ALA A 36 2.22 -29.01 -24.55
C ALA A 36 1.67 -30.43 -24.79
N THR A 37 1.91 -31.36 -23.85
CA THR A 37 1.41 -32.75 -23.93
C THR A 37 0.19 -33.02 -23.05
N ALA A 38 -0.28 -31.99 -22.32
CA ALA A 38 -1.41 -32.12 -21.41
C ALA A 38 -2.71 -32.49 -22.15
N SER A 39 -3.64 -33.10 -21.42
CA SER A 39 -5.00 -33.32 -21.90
C SER A 39 -5.83 -32.03 -21.84
N ASP A 40 -6.91 -31.96 -22.64
CA ASP A 40 -7.83 -30.81 -22.58
C ASP A 40 -8.36 -30.56 -21.16
N LYS A 41 -8.68 -31.62 -20.43
CA LYS A 41 -9.13 -31.52 -19.04
C LYS A 41 -8.10 -30.82 -18.16
N GLN A 42 -6.82 -31.16 -18.31
CA GLN A 42 -5.74 -30.55 -17.52
C GLN A 42 -5.55 -29.08 -17.89
N LEU A 43 -5.60 -28.72 -19.18
CA LEU A 43 -5.48 -27.33 -19.60
C LEU A 43 -6.68 -26.48 -19.18
N THR A 44 -7.90 -27.02 -19.26
CA THR A 44 -9.11 -26.33 -18.79
C THR A 44 -9.02 -26.03 -17.28
N LEU A 45 -8.63 -27.02 -16.47
CA LEU A 45 -8.46 -26.82 -15.04
C LEU A 45 -7.36 -25.79 -14.73
N ALA A 46 -6.24 -25.84 -15.46
CA ALA A 46 -5.15 -24.88 -15.26
C ALA A 46 -5.55 -23.45 -15.66
N LEU A 47 -6.32 -23.28 -16.74
CA LEU A 47 -6.89 -21.99 -17.15
C LEU A 47 -7.87 -21.41 -16.11
N GLU A 48 -8.70 -22.26 -15.50
CA GLU A 48 -9.61 -21.82 -14.43
C GLU A 48 -8.84 -21.32 -13.20
N GLU A 49 -7.78 -22.03 -12.80
CA GLU A 49 -6.94 -21.61 -11.67
C GLU A 49 -6.18 -20.32 -11.96
N ILE A 50 -5.67 -20.14 -13.18
CA ILE A 50 -5.05 -18.86 -13.60
C ILE A 50 -6.07 -17.71 -13.47
N ARG A 51 -7.29 -17.89 -13.98
CA ARG A 51 -8.34 -16.85 -13.89
C ARG A 51 -8.73 -16.52 -12.46
N LYS A 52 -8.81 -17.52 -11.57
CA LYS A 52 -9.09 -17.30 -10.15
C LYS A 52 -7.96 -16.51 -9.47
N ASN A 53 -6.71 -16.89 -9.75
CA ASN A 53 -5.54 -16.21 -9.20
C ASN A 53 -5.44 -14.76 -9.70
N ASP A 54 -5.74 -14.51 -10.98
CA ASP A 54 -5.77 -13.15 -11.54
C ASP A 54 -6.86 -12.30 -10.87
N ALA A 55 -8.06 -12.85 -10.67
CA ALA A 55 -9.15 -12.15 -9.99
C ALA A 55 -8.78 -11.82 -8.53
N GLU A 56 -8.16 -12.75 -7.82
CA GLU A 56 -7.70 -12.53 -6.44
C GLU A 56 -6.56 -11.51 -6.37
N MET A 57 -5.61 -11.56 -7.32
CA MET A 57 -4.54 -10.56 -7.41
C MET A 57 -5.10 -9.15 -7.65
N ILE A 58 -6.08 -8.99 -8.55
CA ILE A 58 -6.75 -7.70 -8.77
C ILE A 58 -7.43 -7.21 -7.48
N ARG A 59 -8.08 -8.12 -6.74
CA ARG A 59 -8.72 -7.80 -5.45
C ARG A 59 -7.69 -7.32 -4.43
N LEU A 60 -6.57 -8.03 -4.29
CA LEU A 60 -5.49 -7.68 -3.37
C LEU A 60 -4.78 -6.38 -3.76
N GLU A 61 -4.53 -6.14 -5.05
CA GLU A 61 -3.95 -4.87 -5.54
C GLU A 61 -4.87 -3.69 -5.21
N LYS A 62 -6.19 -3.87 -5.31
CA LYS A 62 -7.16 -2.85 -4.89
C LYS A 62 -7.14 -2.61 -3.38
N GLU A 63 -7.18 -3.67 -2.58
CA GLU A 63 -7.14 -3.57 -1.11
C GLU A 63 -5.85 -2.90 -0.63
N ALA A 64 -4.71 -3.22 -1.24
CA ALA A 64 -3.44 -2.57 -0.96
C ALA A 64 -3.44 -1.08 -1.33
N ALA A 65 -4.06 -0.69 -2.44
CA ALA A 65 -4.21 0.70 -2.84
C ALA A 65 -5.11 1.48 -1.86
N ASP A 66 -6.23 0.89 -1.44
CA ASP A 66 -7.15 1.49 -0.47
C ASP A 66 -6.44 1.70 0.90
N LEU A 67 -5.68 0.71 1.37
CA LEU A 67 -4.87 0.82 2.59
C LEU A 67 -3.78 1.89 2.49
N ALA A 68 -3.12 2.01 1.34
CA ALA A 68 -2.12 3.05 1.11
C ALA A 68 -2.76 4.45 1.15
N GLU A 69 -3.95 4.63 0.57
CA GLU A 69 -4.69 5.89 0.64
C GLU A 69 -5.08 6.24 2.08
N GLU A 70 -5.55 5.26 2.85
CA GLU A 70 -5.89 5.44 4.27
C GLU A 70 -4.65 5.84 5.10
N GLN A 71 -3.50 5.20 4.85
CA GLN A 71 -2.24 5.54 5.51
C GLN A 71 -1.84 6.99 5.24
N VAL A 72 -2.00 7.49 4.01
CA VAL A 72 -1.71 8.89 3.67
C VAL A 72 -2.63 9.84 4.45
N LYS A 73 -3.94 9.53 4.52
CA LYS A 73 -4.91 10.33 5.28
C LYS A 73 -4.56 10.39 6.77
N ILE A 74 -4.23 9.24 7.38
CA ILE A 74 -3.82 9.16 8.79
C ILE A 74 -2.54 9.96 9.02
N THR A 75 -1.53 9.81 8.16
CA THR A 75 -0.26 10.53 8.26
C THR A 75 -0.48 12.04 8.19
N GLN A 76 -1.38 12.49 7.32
CA GLN A 76 -1.70 13.90 7.17
C GLN A 76 -2.50 14.44 8.37
N ALA A 77 -3.44 13.67 8.89
CA ALA A 77 -4.17 14.01 10.11
C ALA A 77 -3.21 14.14 11.31
N LEU A 78 -2.31 13.17 11.50
CA LEU A 78 -1.31 13.21 12.57
C LEU A 78 -0.41 14.45 12.46
N LYS A 79 0.07 14.76 11.25
CA LYS A 79 0.88 15.97 11.01
C LYS A 79 0.13 17.25 11.36
N ASN A 80 -1.17 17.32 11.08
CA ASN A 80 -1.98 18.48 11.42
C ASN A 80 -2.19 18.59 12.93
N THR A 81 -2.46 17.48 13.63
CA THR A 81 -2.58 17.45 15.09
C THR A 81 -1.29 17.90 15.77
N MET A 82 -0.13 17.39 15.33
CA MET A 82 1.17 17.80 15.89
C MET A 82 1.39 19.31 15.76
N LYS A 83 1.07 19.90 14.60
CA LYS A 83 1.16 21.36 14.39
C LYS A 83 0.22 22.16 15.29
N GLN A 84 -0.95 21.61 15.63
CA GLN A 84 -1.89 22.27 16.54
C GLN A 84 -1.34 22.26 17.97
N ILE A 85 -0.81 21.12 18.42
CA ILE A 85 -0.17 21.00 19.74
C ILE A 85 1.01 21.98 19.86
N GLU A 86 1.92 22.01 18.88
CA GLU A 86 3.04 22.97 18.88
C GLU A 86 2.58 24.43 18.99
N LYS A 87 1.47 24.78 18.32
CA LYS A 87 0.91 26.13 18.38
C LYS A 87 0.28 26.45 19.74
N GLU A 88 -0.43 25.50 20.32
CA GLU A 88 -1.04 25.63 21.64
C GLU A 88 0.04 25.81 22.71
N GLU A 89 1.11 25.01 22.69
CA GLU A 89 2.25 25.13 23.62
C GLU A 89 2.92 26.51 23.53
N ILE A 90 3.15 27.04 22.31
CA ILE A 90 3.71 28.38 22.13
C ILE A 90 2.76 29.45 22.70
N THR A 91 1.46 29.28 22.51
CA THR A 91 0.45 30.25 22.99
C THR A 91 0.38 30.27 24.51
N GLU A 92 0.43 29.10 25.15
CA GLU A 92 0.41 28.95 26.61
C GLU A 92 1.69 29.52 27.24
N ASN A 93 2.87 29.19 26.68
CA ASN A 93 4.14 29.74 27.18
C ASN A 93 4.21 31.27 27.07
N ASN A 94 3.76 31.85 25.96
CA ASN A 94 3.71 33.31 25.80
C ASN A 94 2.73 33.99 26.78
N ALA A 95 1.66 33.29 27.19
CA ALA A 95 0.72 33.82 28.17
C ALA A 95 1.32 33.84 29.58
N ILE A 96 2.05 32.79 29.95
CA ILE A 96 2.78 32.70 31.23
C ILE A 96 3.86 33.78 31.29
N ASP A 97 4.70 33.91 30.26
CA ASP A 97 5.76 34.91 30.21
C ASP A 97 5.22 36.34 30.37
N LYS A 98 4.03 36.61 29.81
CA LYS A 98 3.37 37.91 29.94
C LYS A 98 2.84 38.15 31.36
N GLU A 99 2.20 37.15 31.96
CA GLU A 99 1.70 37.26 33.34
C GLU A 99 2.85 37.43 34.35
N GLU A 100 3.96 36.71 34.18
CA GLU A 100 5.15 36.87 35.01
C GLU A 100 5.79 38.25 34.85
N SER A 101 5.87 38.76 33.61
CA SER A 101 6.36 40.11 33.34
C SER A 101 5.47 41.19 33.97
N GLU A 102 4.14 41.01 33.96
CA GLU A 102 3.20 41.95 34.57
C GLU A 102 3.34 41.96 36.10
N LYS A 103 3.43 40.79 36.75
CA LYS A 103 3.68 40.70 38.20
C LYS A 103 5.02 41.31 38.62
N ALA A 104 6.08 41.11 37.83
CA ALA A 104 7.40 41.69 38.09
C ALA A 104 7.39 43.23 37.99
N ALA A 105 6.69 43.78 36.99
CA ALA A 105 6.53 45.22 36.83
C ALA A 105 5.71 45.85 37.97
N GLU A 106 4.65 45.16 38.41
CA GLU A 106 3.79 45.61 39.50
C GLU A 106 4.52 45.61 40.85
N ALA A 107 5.35 44.59 41.12
CA ALA A 107 6.20 44.55 42.31
C ALA A 107 7.24 45.69 42.32
N ALA A 108 7.88 45.97 41.18
CA ALA A 108 8.88 47.04 41.07
C ALA A 108 8.29 48.46 41.28
N LEU A 109 7.02 48.67 40.91
CA LEU A 109 6.31 49.93 41.16
C LEU A 109 6.00 50.15 42.64
N HIS A 110 5.68 49.07 43.37
CA HIS A 110 5.29 49.13 44.77
C HIS A 110 6.46 49.34 45.75
N GLU A 111 7.70 49.14 45.29
CA GLU A 111 8.95 49.39 46.04
C GLU A 111 9.48 50.83 45.90
N LEU A 112 8.89 51.65 45.02
CA LEU A 112 9.28 53.05 44.77
C LEU A 112 8.42 54.09 45.50
N ASP A 113 7.39 53.66 46.22
CA ASP A 113 6.56 54.45 47.15
C ASP A 113 7.06 54.34 48.60
#